data_AF-A0A6P4YLS3-F1
#
_entry.id   AF-A0A6P4YLS3-F1
#
_cell.length_a   1.000
_cell.length_b   1.000
_cell.length_c   1.000
_cell.angle_alpha   90.00
_cell.angle_beta   90.00
_cell.angle_gamma   90.00
#
_symmetry.space_group_name_H-M   'P 1'
#
loop_
_entity.id
_entity.type
_entity.pdbx_description
1 polymer ?
#
loop_
_entity_poly.entity_id
_entity_poly.type
_entity_poly.pdbx_seq_one_letter_code
_entity_poly.pdbx_strand_id
1 'polypeptide(L)'
;MKVSTCALLVVVLLVVATEGQEIGDYVGCYVKNYGDVVFPYTLIDRGMSNAMCAQHCSIKGYTYSATKSVRCGCGTEEHLVEMMKAEESDCTNNCKSGGGICGGYARLSVYKTKKDKRELSELLGDLTSTLEKLDSAYKREMFGTEDFEEEMREMEEMEAADMAENEEY
;
A
#
# COMPACT_ATOMS: atom_id res chain seq x y z
N MET A 1 -4.51 -20.30 -23.95
CA MET A 1 -5.41 -19.13 -23.92
C MET A 1 -4.64 -17.93 -23.39
N LYS A 2 -4.18 -17.03 -24.27
CA LYS A 2 -3.41 -15.83 -23.88
C LYS A 2 -4.40 -14.75 -23.46
N VAL A 3 -4.62 -14.58 -22.17
CA VAL A 3 -5.29 -13.38 -21.66
C VAL A 3 -4.42 -12.21 -22.10
N SER A 4 -4.93 -11.41 -23.04
CA SER A 4 -4.18 -10.34 -23.69
C SER A 4 -3.54 -9.45 -22.62
N THR A 5 -2.23 -9.30 -22.66
CA THR A 5 -1.45 -8.42 -21.75
C THR A 5 -2.03 -7.01 -21.71
N CYS A 6 -2.66 -6.56 -22.79
CA CYS A 6 -3.43 -5.31 -22.83
C CYS A 6 -4.67 -5.34 -21.94
N ALA A 7 -5.41 -6.46 -21.88
CA ALA A 7 -6.56 -6.59 -21.00
C ALA A 7 -6.15 -6.59 -19.52
N LEU A 8 -5.04 -7.23 -19.17
CA LEU A 8 -4.45 -7.15 -17.82
C LEU A 8 -4.00 -5.73 -17.48
N LEU A 9 -3.32 -5.03 -18.39
CA LEU A 9 -2.92 -3.62 -18.19
C LEU A 9 -4.12 -2.69 -18.01
N VAL A 10 -5.18 -2.86 -18.79
CA VAL A 10 -6.41 -2.07 -18.67
C VAL A 10 -7.10 -2.36 -17.32
N VAL A 11 -7.16 -3.62 -16.89
CA VAL A 11 -7.72 -3.98 -15.58
C VAL A 11 -6.88 -3.38 -14.44
N VAL A 12 -5.55 -3.44 -14.54
CA VAL A 12 -4.64 -2.81 -13.56
C VAL A 12 -4.85 -1.30 -13.52
N LEU A 13 -4.91 -0.61 -14.67
CA LEU A 13 -5.18 0.83 -14.74
C LEU A 13 -6.55 1.20 -14.14
N LEU A 14 -7.59 0.40 -14.40
CA LEU A 14 -8.92 0.59 -13.82
C LEU A 14 -8.93 0.36 -12.29
N VAL A 15 -8.16 -0.61 -11.79
CA VAL A 15 -8.00 -0.89 -10.35
C VAL A 15 -7.19 0.21 -9.65
N VAL A 16 -6.20 0.81 -10.32
CA VAL A 16 -5.43 1.95 -9.78
C VAL A 16 -6.27 3.22 -9.76
N ALA A 17 -7.13 3.44 -10.76
CA ALA A 17 -7.98 4.63 -10.90
C ALA A 17 -9.18 4.69 -9.93
N THR A 18 -9.49 3.62 -9.20
CA THR A 18 -10.52 3.66 -8.14
C THR A 18 -9.90 4.22 -6.86
N GLU A 19 -9.77 5.54 -6.81
CA GLU A 19 -9.32 6.30 -5.64
C GLU A 19 -10.49 6.49 -4.66
N GLY A 20 -10.76 5.45 -3.89
CA GLY A 20 -11.48 5.60 -2.63
C GLY A 20 -10.58 6.30 -1.62
N GLN A 21 -11.04 7.43 -1.05
CA GLN A 21 -10.31 8.13 0.00
C GLN A 21 -10.41 7.35 1.31
N GLU A 22 -9.52 6.37 1.43
CA GLU A 22 -9.51 5.43 2.54
C GLU A 22 -8.80 6.07 3.74
N ILE A 23 -9.58 6.61 4.68
CA ILE A 23 -9.10 7.04 5.99
C ILE A 23 -8.50 5.81 6.69
N GLY A 24 -7.28 5.91 7.23
CA GLY A 24 -6.74 4.82 8.03
C GLY A 24 -7.40 4.74 9.41
N ASP A 25 -7.07 3.71 10.17
CA ASP A 25 -7.79 3.35 11.40
C ASP A 25 -7.63 4.42 12.48
N TYR A 26 -8.71 4.67 13.23
CA TYR A 26 -8.67 5.53 14.41
C TYR A 26 -7.80 4.88 15.50
N VAL A 27 -6.84 5.64 16.01
CA VAL A 27 -5.86 5.18 17.00
C VAL A 27 -6.26 5.56 18.42
N GLY A 28 -6.84 6.75 18.56
CA GLY A 28 -7.36 7.23 19.84
C GLY A 28 -7.31 8.75 20.00
N CYS A 29 -7.78 9.18 21.17
CA CYS A 29 -7.74 10.56 21.62
C CYS A 29 -6.45 10.84 22.40
N TYR A 30 -5.77 11.94 22.09
CA TYR A 30 -4.49 12.31 22.70
C TYR A 30 -4.47 13.75 23.19
N VAL A 31 -3.72 14.01 24.26
CA VAL A 31 -3.51 15.35 24.81
C VAL A 31 -2.65 16.17 23.85
N LYS A 32 -3.09 17.40 23.57
CA LYS A 32 -2.26 18.38 22.86
C LYS A 32 -1.43 19.17 23.87
N ASN A 33 -0.15 18.84 24.00
CA ASN A 33 0.78 19.68 24.76
C ASN A 33 0.94 21.04 24.05
N TYR A 34 0.80 22.13 24.79
CA TYR A 34 0.99 23.49 24.29
C TYR A 34 2.46 23.88 24.53
N GLY A 35 3.34 23.60 23.57
CA GLY A 35 4.76 23.97 23.66
C GLY A 35 5.65 23.09 22.79
N ASP A 36 5.33 21.80 22.72
CA ASP A 36 6.08 20.84 21.92
C ASP A 36 5.47 20.72 20.54
N VAL A 37 6.30 20.82 19.50
CA VAL A 37 5.92 20.47 18.13
C VAL A 37 5.89 18.95 18.05
N VAL A 38 4.89 18.33 18.66
CA VAL A 38 4.76 16.87 18.68
C VAL A 38 4.70 16.32 17.27
N PHE A 39 3.97 16.99 16.37
CA PHE A 39 3.92 16.63 14.95
C PHE A 39 4.65 17.68 14.11
N PRO A 40 5.79 17.34 13.49
CA PRO A 40 6.71 18.29 12.84
C PRO A 40 6.12 18.95 11.61
N TYR A 41 5.12 18.33 10.97
CA TYR A 41 4.51 18.84 9.76
C TYR A 41 3.03 19.13 9.99
N THR A 42 2.58 20.35 9.68
CA THR A 42 1.19 20.75 9.89
C THR A 42 0.55 21.35 8.66
N LEU A 43 -0.73 21.07 8.47
CA LEU A 43 -1.61 21.66 7.47
C LEU A 43 -2.77 22.37 8.19
N ILE A 44 -3.19 23.54 7.70
CA ILE A 44 -4.36 24.25 8.21
C ILE A 44 -5.33 24.44 7.05
N ASP A 45 -6.54 23.92 7.21
CA ASP A 45 -7.61 24.05 6.22
C ASP A 45 -8.97 24.26 6.90
N ARG A 46 -9.78 25.18 6.37
CA ARG A 46 -11.11 25.47 6.93
C ARG A 46 -12.08 24.32 6.71
N GLY A 47 -11.90 23.52 5.66
CA GLY A 47 -12.63 22.30 5.35
C GLY A 47 -11.89 21.04 5.80
N MET A 48 -11.22 21.07 6.96
CA MET A 48 -10.48 19.93 7.48
C MET A 48 -11.37 18.70 7.71
N SER A 49 -10.92 17.55 7.19
CA SER A 49 -11.40 16.20 7.48
C SER A 49 -10.24 15.28 7.86
N ASN A 50 -10.56 14.18 8.53
CA ASN A 50 -9.57 13.12 8.81
C ASN A 50 -9.02 12.50 7.53
N ALA A 51 -9.86 12.36 6.50
CA ALA A 51 -9.47 11.84 5.19
C ALA A 51 -8.41 12.71 4.51
N MET A 52 -8.62 14.03 4.52
CA MET A 52 -7.69 15.00 3.95
C MET A 52 -6.37 14.98 4.72
N CYS A 53 -6.43 14.98 6.05
CA CYS A 53 -5.23 14.97 6.88
C CYS A 53 -4.43 13.66 6.72
N ALA A 54 -5.10 12.51 6.73
CA ALA A 54 -4.47 11.21 6.57
C ALA A 54 -3.79 11.06 5.20
N GLN A 55 -4.45 11.48 4.13
CA GLN A 55 -3.88 11.48 2.78
C GLN A 55 -2.66 12.40 2.70
N HIS A 56 -2.79 13.61 3.24
CA HIS A 56 -1.70 14.58 3.23
C HIS A 56 -0.45 14.06 3.96
N CYS A 57 -0.64 13.44 5.14
CA CYS A 57 0.45 12.86 5.90
C CYS A 57 1.05 11.60 5.23
N SER A 58 0.21 10.75 4.62
CA SER A 58 0.65 9.60 3.83
C SER A 58 1.57 10.00 2.68
N ILE A 59 1.18 11.01 1.88
CA ILE A 59 1.98 11.52 0.75
C ILE A 59 3.35 12.04 1.22
N LYS A 60 3.43 12.52 2.45
CA LYS A 60 4.65 13.02 3.08
C LYS A 60 5.48 11.93 3.79
N GLY A 61 5.06 10.67 3.74
CA GLY A 61 5.77 9.54 4.35
C GLY A 61 5.55 9.39 5.86
N TYR A 62 4.54 10.05 6.44
CA TYR A 62 4.22 9.93 7.86
C TYR A 62 3.18 8.83 8.09
N THR A 63 3.37 8.03 9.14
CA THR A 63 2.49 6.89 9.49
C THR A 63 1.25 7.29 10.28
N TYR A 64 1.25 8.50 10.86
CA TYR A 64 0.15 9.02 11.65
C TYR A 64 -0.27 10.42 11.20
N SER A 65 -1.56 10.67 11.38
CA SER A 65 -2.20 11.97 11.19
C SER A 65 -2.99 12.33 12.44
N ALA A 66 -2.94 13.58 12.87
CA ALA A 66 -3.76 14.09 13.96
C ALA A 66 -4.54 15.32 13.53
N THR A 67 -5.81 15.36 13.92
CA THR A 67 -6.69 16.47 13.63
C THR A 67 -7.13 17.19 14.90
N LYS A 68 -7.19 18.51 14.82
CA LYS A 68 -7.83 19.39 15.80
C LYS A 68 -8.52 20.53 15.08
N SER A 69 -9.85 20.46 14.98
CA SER A 69 -10.65 21.46 14.28
C SER A 69 -10.11 21.69 12.85
N VAL A 70 -9.58 22.87 12.53
CA VAL A 70 -9.02 23.23 11.22
C VAL A 70 -7.56 22.82 11.02
N ARG A 71 -6.93 22.17 12.00
CA ARG A 71 -5.50 21.83 11.97
C ARG A 71 -5.30 20.34 11.79
N CYS A 72 -4.30 20.01 11.00
CA CYS A 72 -3.77 18.68 10.77
C CYS A 72 -2.29 18.68 11.17
N GLY A 73 -1.83 17.59 11.77
CA GLY A 73 -0.42 17.33 12.01
C GLY A 73 -0.05 15.93 11.53
N CYS A 74 1.18 15.75 11.06
CA CYS A 74 1.73 14.47 10.61
C CYS A 74 2.87 14.05 11.53
N GLY A 75 2.91 12.77 11.88
CA GLY A 75 3.91 12.21 12.78
C GLY A 75 4.21 10.74 12.51
N THR A 76 5.22 10.24 13.20
CA THR A 76 5.63 8.84 13.20
C THR A 76 5.26 8.18 14.53
N GLU A 77 5.54 6.87 14.67
CA GLU A 77 5.38 6.17 15.95
C GLU A 77 6.12 6.85 17.10
N GLU A 78 7.36 7.33 16.84
CA GLU A 78 8.19 8.02 17.84
C GLU A 78 7.49 9.26 18.41
N HIS A 79 6.82 10.03 17.56
CA HIS A 79 6.06 11.19 18.00
C HIS A 79 4.80 10.78 18.78
N LEU A 80 4.18 9.66 18.43
CA LEU A 80 2.96 9.17 19.08
C LEU A 80 3.23 8.63 20.49
N VAL A 81 4.36 7.94 20.71
CA VAL A 81 4.72 7.40 22.03
C VAL A 81 5.04 8.49 23.06
N GLU A 82 5.45 9.67 22.60
CA GLU A 82 5.64 10.85 23.44
C GLU A 82 4.31 11.51 23.85
N MET A 83 3.19 11.13 23.22
CA MET A 83 1.88 11.67 23.54
C MET A 83 1.18 10.92 24.66
N MET A 84 0.52 11.68 25.53
CA MET A 84 -0.39 11.11 26.53
C MET A 84 -1.76 10.84 25.90
N LYS A 85 -2.26 9.61 26.03
CA LYS A 85 -3.65 9.27 25.70
C LYS A 85 -4.62 10.02 26.63
N ALA A 86 -5.74 10.46 26.08
CA ALA A 86 -6.84 11.06 26.80
C ALA A 86 -8.07 10.14 26.76
N GLU A 87 -9.09 10.48 27.55
CA GLU A 87 -10.38 9.82 27.47
C GLU A 87 -11.04 10.09 26.11
N GLU A 88 -11.65 9.07 25.52
CA GLU A 88 -12.31 9.20 24.21
C GLU A 88 -13.46 10.22 24.24
N SER A 89 -14.10 10.38 25.40
CA SER A 89 -15.13 11.42 25.62
C SER A 89 -14.59 12.85 25.53
N ASP A 90 -13.28 13.06 25.58
CA ASP A 90 -12.69 14.39 25.39
C ASP A 90 -12.53 14.75 23.90
N CYS A 91 -12.53 13.77 23.00
CA CYS A 91 -12.50 13.96 21.55
C CYS A 91 -13.92 13.89 20.99
N THR A 92 -14.64 15.02 21.01
CA THR A 92 -16.05 15.09 20.59
C THR A 92 -16.31 16.09 19.47
N ASN A 93 -15.28 16.82 19.02
CA ASN A 93 -15.47 17.84 17.99
C ASN A 93 -15.56 17.17 16.61
N ASN A 94 -16.65 17.38 15.91
CA ASN A 94 -16.77 16.94 14.52
C ASN A 94 -15.83 17.71 13.60
N CYS A 95 -15.32 17.02 12.58
CA CYS A 95 -14.60 17.63 11.48
C CYS A 95 -15.49 18.62 10.69
N LYS A 96 -14.90 19.68 10.15
CA LYS A 96 -15.68 20.77 9.53
C LYS A 96 -16.31 20.37 8.21
N SER A 97 -15.64 19.51 7.43
CA SER A 97 -16.14 18.95 6.17
C SER A 97 -16.74 17.55 6.34
N GLY A 98 -16.95 17.08 7.57
CA GLY A 98 -17.43 15.73 7.86
C GLY A 98 -16.33 14.67 7.84
N GLY A 99 -16.71 13.40 7.97
CA GLY A 99 -15.76 12.28 7.99
C GLY A 99 -15.20 11.94 9.37
N GLY A 100 -15.93 12.24 10.45
CA GLY A 100 -15.65 11.79 11.81
C GLY A 100 -15.27 12.89 12.81
N ILE A 101 -14.54 12.49 13.84
CA ILE A 101 -14.13 13.33 14.97
C ILE A 101 -12.76 13.93 14.67
N CYS A 102 -12.62 15.24 14.82
CA CYS A 102 -11.41 16.04 14.64
C CYS A 102 -10.96 16.66 15.96
N GLY A 103 -10.70 15.81 16.95
CA GLY A 103 -10.14 16.16 18.26
C GLY A 103 -11.16 16.76 19.23
N GLY A 104 -10.66 17.61 20.12
CA GLY A 104 -11.40 18.16 21.25
C GLY A 104 -10.75 19.41 21.83
N TYR A 105 -11.27 19.93 22.94
CA TYR A 105 -10.61 21.01 23.65
C TYR A 105 -9.27 20.52 24.19
N ALA A 106 -8.16 21.08 23.69
CA ALA A 106 -6.81 20.59 23.99
C ALA A 106 -6.61 19.08 23.71
N ARG A 107 -7.36 18.51 22.76
CA ARG A 107 -7.21 17.12 22.30
C ARG A 107 -7.00 17.02 20.80
N LEU A 108 -6.36 15.93 20.42
CA LEU A 108 -6.10 15.51 19.05
C LEU A 108 -6.76 14.15 18.82
N SER A 109 -7.46 14.00 17.71
CA SER A 109 -7.89 12.69 17.23
C SER A 109 -6.81 12.17 16.30
N VAL A 110 -6.24 11.00 16.60
CA VAL A 110 -5.14 10.42 15.84
C VAL A 110 -5.65 9.25 14.99
N TYR A 111 -5.22 9.22 13.74
CA TYR A 111 -5.53 8.18 12.76
C TYR A 111 -4.22 7.66 12.14
N LYS A 112 -4.15 6.35 11.89
CA LYS A 112 -3.11 5.79 11.03
C LYS A 112 -3.29 6.34 9.62
N THR A 113 -2.19 6.62 8.94
CA THR A 113 -2.23 6.86 7.50
C THR A 113 -2.23 5.50 6.80
N LYS A 114 -2.93 5.40 5.66
CA LYS A 114 -2.71 4.24 4.79
C LYS A 114 -1.40 4.47 4.06
N LYS A 115 -0.56 3.43 3.99
CA LYS A 115 0.63 3.48 3.14
C LYS A 115 0.20 3.82 1.74
N ASP A 116 0.89 4.77 1.12
CA ASP A 116 0.59 5.15 -0.25
C ASP A 116 0.70 3.89 -1.12
N LYS A 117 -0.26 3.69 -2.04
CA LYS A 117 -0.17 2.62 -3.05
C LYS A 117 1.16 2.73 -3.83
N ARG A 118 1.80 3.91 -3.87
CA ARG A 118 3.15 4.11 -4.41
C ARG A 118 4.23 3.39 -3.61
N GLU A 119 4.26 3.51 -2.28
CA GLU A 119 5.21 2.74 -1.45
C GLU A 119 4.93 1.23 -1.54
N LEU A 120 3.64 0.85 -1.57
CA LEU A 120 3.26 -0.54 -1.74
C LEU A 120 3.63 -1.07 -3.14
N SER A 121 3.50 -0.24 -4.17
CA SER A 121 3.90 -0.51 -5.56
C SER A 121 5.41 -0.68 -5.69
N GLU A 122 6.19 0.19 -5.04
CA GLU A 122 7.65 0.09 -5.00
C GLU A 122 8.09 -1.20 -4.29
N LEU A 123 7.51 -1.50 -3.11
CA LEU A 123 7.77 -2.74 -2.38
C LEU A 123 7.37 -4.00 -3.17
N LEU A 124 6.25 -3.96 -3.88
CA LEU A 124 5.80 -5.06 -4.74
C LEU A 124 6.73 -5.22 -5.95
N GLY A 125 7.24 -4.13 -6.52
CA GLY A 125 8.24 -4.16 -7.59
C GLY A 125 9.53 -4.84 -7.15
N ASP A 126 10.07 -4.46 -5.98
CA ASP A 126 11.28 -5.04 -5.42
C ASP A 126 11.12 -6.54 -5.14
N LEU A 127 10.00 -6.93 -4.54
CA LEU A 127 9.69 -8.33 -4.26
C LEU A 127 9.59 -9.16 -5.55
N THR A 128 8.93 -8.62 -6.59
CA THR A 128 8.81 -9.28 -7.90
C THR A 128 10.19 -9.51 -8.53
N SER A 129 11.05 -8.49 -8.52
CA SER A 129 12.40 -8.61 -9.06
C SER A 129 13.26 -9.63 -8.31
N THR A 130 13.04 -9.77 -7.01
CA THR A 130 13.75 -10.71 -6.15
C THR A 130 13.31 -12.15 -6.46
N LEU A 131 12.01 -12.36 -6.64
CA LEU A 131 11.45 -13.66 -7.03
C LEU A 131 11.95 -14.11 -8.41
N GLU A 132 12.03 -13.21 -9.39
CA GLU A 132 12.58 -13.53 -10.73
C GLU A 132 14.06 -13.93 -10.66
N LYS A 133 14.85 -13.26 -9.83
CA LYS A 133 16.27 -13.60 -9.59
C LYS A 133 16.40 -14.96 -8.92
N LEU A 134 15.54 -15.27 -7.95
CA LEU A 134 15.51 -16.57 -7.26
C LEU A 134 15.10 -17.69 -8.21
N ASP A 135 14.08 -17.49 -9.03
CA ASP A 135 13.68 -18.47 -10.06
C ASP A 135 14.82 -18.71 -11.06
N SER A 136 15.50 -17.64 -11.50
CA SER A 136 16.65 -17.73 -12.40
C SER A 136 17.87 -18.40 -11.76
N ALA A 137 18.05 -18.28 -10.44
CA ALA A 137 19.13 -18.93 -9.71
C ALA A 137 18.81 -20.42 -9.48
N TYR A 138 17.58 -20.73 -9.07
CA TYR A 138 17.09 -22.10 -8.90
C TYR A 138 17.15 -22.89 -10.21
N LYS A 139 16.70 -22.29 -11.33
CA LYS A 139 16.82 -22.92 -12.65
C LYS A 139 18.27 -23.20 -13.04
N ARG A 140 19.21 -22.31 -12.70
CA ARG A 140 20.65 -22.52 -12.96
C ARG A 140 21.28 -23.60 -12.08
N GLU A 141 20.85 -23.73 -10.83
CA GLU A 141 21.35 -24.77 -9.93
C GLU A 141 20.75 -26.15 -10.21
N MET A 142 19.51 -26.22 -10.71
CA MET A 142 18.78 -27.47 -10.90
C MET A 142 18.78 -27.99 -12.35
N PHE A 143 18.86 -27.10 -13.35
CA PHE A 143 18.82 -27.42 -14.80
C PHE A 143 20.04 -26.83 -15.51
N GLY A 144 21.26 -27.18 -15.11
CA GLY A 144 22.50 -26.64 -15.68
C GLY A 144 22.41 -26.37 -17.20
N THR A 145 22.85 -25.17 -17.60
CA THR A 145 22.91 -24.59 -18.96
C THR A 145 22.39 -25.46 -20.11
N GLU A 146 21.22 -25.09 -20.64
CA GLU A 146 20.76 -25.40 -22.01
C GLU A 146 20.77 -26.88 -22.41
N ASP A 147 19.78 -27.67 -21.99
CA ASP A 147 19.46 -28.95 -22.67
C ASP A 147 17.95 -29.30 -22.71
N PHE A 148 17.06 -28.57 -22.00
CA PHE A 148 15.67 -29.02 -21.85
C PHE A 148 14.72 -28.65 -23.01
N GLU A 149 14.92 -27.52 -23.70
CA GLU A 149 14.14 -27.20 -24.92
C GLU A 149 14.59 -28.05 -26.12
N GLU A 150 15.79 -28.64 -26.06
CA GLU A 150 16.29 -29.58 -27.05
C GLU A 150 15.78 -30.99 -26.72
N GLU A 151 15.85 -31.43 -25.46
CA GLU A 151 15.25 -32.71 -25.01
C GLU A 151 13.72 -32.77 -25.21
N MET A 152 12.96 -31.69 -24.95
CA MET A 152 11.51 -31.69 -25.22
C MET A 152 11.19 -31.74 -26.70
N ARG A 153 12.02 -31.10 -27.54
CA ARG A 153 11.87 -31.14 -29.00
C ARG A 153 12.19 -32.52 -29.56
N GLU A 154 13.23 -33.18 -29.04
CA GLU A 154 13.57 -34.56 -29.40
C GLU A 154 12.47 -35.55 -28.96
N MET A 155 11.81 -35.31 -27.83
CA MET A 155 10.70 -36.15 -27.36
C MET A 155 9.42 -35.96 -28.18
N GLU A 156 9.10 -34.72 -28.57
CA GLU A 156 7.99 -34.41 -29.48
C GLU A 156 8.23 -34.96 -30.91
N GLU A 157 9.48 -34.94 -31.40
CA GLU A 157 9.85 -35.52 -32.69
C GLU A 157 9.74 -37.05 -32.70
N MET A 158 10.07 -37.73 -31.58
CA MET A 158 9.87 -39.18 -31.45
C MET A 158 8.39 -39.57 -31.39
N GLU A 159 7.54 -38.80 -30.69
CA GLU A 159 6.09 -39.06 -30.61
C GLU A 159 5.39 -38.85 -31.97
N ALA A 160 5.83 -37.84 -32.74
CA ALA A 160 5.34 -37.60 -34.10
C ALA A 160 5.75 -38.71 -35.09
N ALA A 161 6.93 -39.32 -34.92
CA ALA A 161 7.39 -40.42 -35.76
C ALA A 161 6.61 -41.72 -35.48
N ASP A 162 6.30 -42.02 -34.22
CA ASP A 162 5.53 -43.21 -33.82
C ASP A 162 4.05 -43.15 -34.27
N MET A 163 3.52 -41.92 -34.44
CA MET A 163 2.19 -41.70 -35.03
C MET A 163 2.15 -41.91 -36.55
N ALA A 164 3.26 -41.75 -37.27
CA ALA A 164 3.30 -41.89 -38.73
C ALA A 164 3.39 -43.36 -39.19
N GLU A 165 3.92 -44.27 -38.36
CA GLU A 165 4.00 -45.70 -38.68
C GLU A 165 2.69 -46.47 -38.42
N ASN A 166 1.71 -45.88 -37.72
CA ASN A 166 0.43 -46.52 -37.40
C ASN A 166 -0.73 -46.20 -38.39
N GLU A 167 -0.47 -45.45 -39.47
CA GLU A 167 -1.48 -45.14 -40.50
C GLU A 167 -1.43 -46.07 -41.75
N GLU A 168 -0.54 -47.08 -41.78
CA GLU A 168 -0.37 -47.97 -42.94
C GLU A 168 -0.94 -49.40 -42.78
N TYR A 169 -1.90 -49.64 -41.88
CA TYR A 169 -2.63 -50.91 -41.76
C TYR A 169 -4.16 -50.78 -41.69
#